data_AF-A0A0M0BYT0-F1
#
_entry.id   AF-A0A0M0BYT0-F1
#
_cell.length_a   1.000
_cell.length_b   1.000
_cell.length_c   1.000
_cell.angle_alpha   90.00
_cell.angle_beta   90.00
_cell.angle_gamma   90.00
#
_symmetry.space_group_name_H-M   'P 1'
#
loop_
_entity.id
_entity.type
_entity.pdbx_description
1 polymer ?
#
loop_
_entity_poly.entity_id
_entity_poly.type
_entity_poly.pdbx_seq_one_letter_code
_entity_poly.pdbx_strand_id
1 'polypeptide(L)'
;MEALGITKLTTDQMEVLCKVTENSAKNYILSRIPIKKVEKLNIIVEASGESPLIVNVEVDLVLSTKIIEINPETLAKGALKEALKTSDNFLRQLT
;
A
#
# COMPACT_ATOMS: atom_id res chain seq x y z
N MET A 1 -0.73 27.10 -22.18
CA MET A 1 -0.87 27.52 -20.78
C MET A 1 0.06 26.61 -19.99
N GLU A 2 1.24 27.10 -19.67
CA GLU A 2 2.28 26.33 -18.98
C GLU A 2 2.30 26.76 -17.52
N ALA A 3 2.01 25.82 -16.62
CA ALA A 3 2.26 25.96 -15.20
C ALA A 3 3.37 24.96 -14.83
N LEU A 4 4.56 25.46 -14.54
CA LEU A 4 5.61 24.69 -13.88
C LEU A 4 5.29 24.70 -12.37
N GLY A 5 4.76 23.59 -11.84
CA GLY A 5 4.56 23.45 -10.40
C GLY A 5 3.44 22.47 -10.01
N ILE A 6 3.86 21.30 -9.51
CA ILE A 6 3.05 20.20 -8.96
C ILE A 6 2.31 19.38 -10.02
N THR A 7 2.89 18.24 -10.40
CA THR A 7 2.30 17.29 -11.34
C THR A 7 1.06 16.66 -10.70
N LYS A 8 -0.13 17.23 -10.97
CA LYS A 8 -1.40 16.57 -10.65
C LYS A 8 -1.41 15.21 -11.35
N LEU A 9 -1.59 14.14 -10.59
CA LEU A 9 -1.72 12.80 -11.17
C LEU A 9 -2.99 12.74 -12.02
N THR A 10 -2.88 12.12 -13.19
CA THR A 10 -4.07 11.72 -13.95
C THR A 10 -4.82 10.61 -13.21
N THR A 11 -6.10 10.42 -13.53
CA THR A 11 -6.89 9.30 -12.98
C THR A 11 -6.17 7.97 -13.18
N ASP A 12 -5.63 7.72 -14.38
CA ASP A 12 -4.88 6.50 -14.68
C ASP A 12 -3.63 6.36 -13.77
N GLN A 13 -2.89 7.45 -13.53
CA GLN A 13 -1.74 7.41 -12.63
C GLN A 13 -2.14 7.19 -11.17
N MET A 14 -3.28 7.74 -10.73
CA MET A 14 -3.83 7.49 -9.39
C MET A 14 -4.26 6.03 -9.23
N GLU A 15 -4.94 5.46 -10.23
CA GLU A 15 -5.31 4.04 -10.24
C GLU A 15 -4.07 3.13 -10.21
N VAL A 16 -3.05 3.45 -11.00
CA VAL A 16 -1.78 2.72 -10.99
C VAL A 16 -1.11 2.84 -9.62
N LEU A 17 -1.04 4.06 -9.05
CA LEU A 17 -0.49 4.29 -7.71
C LEU A 17 -1.19 3.42 -6.66
N CYS A 18 -2.52 3.42 -6.62
CA CYS A 18 -3.28 2.58 -5.69
C CYS A 18 -2.97 1.10 -5.89
N LYS A 19 -2.98 0.63 -7.15
CA LYS A 19 -2.75 -0.77 -7.49
C LYS A 19 -1.35 -1.26 -7.15
N VAL A 20 -0.30 -0.47 -7.43
CA VAL A 20 1.08 -0.87 -7.09
C VAL A 20 1.32 -0.84 -5.58
N THR A 21 0.71 0.13 -4.89
CA THR A 21 0.76 0.25 -3.43
C THR A 21 0.08 -0.93 -2.76
N GLU A 22 -1.15 -1.28 -3.15
CA GLU A 22 -1.90 -2.43 -2.61
C GLU A 22 -1.13 -3.74 -2.83
N ASN A 23 -0.63 -3.95 -4.06
CA ASN A 23 0.13 -5.16 -4.40
C ASN A 23 1.44 -5.27 -3.60
N SER A 24 2.12 -4.16 -3.32
CA SER A 24 3.35 -4.19 -2.53
C SER A 24 3.11 -4.68 -1.10
N ALA A 25 2.06 -4.17 -0.44
CA ALA A 25 1.66 -4.59 0.89
C ALA A 25 1.24 -6.07 0.91
N LYS A 26 0.46 -6.50 -0.09
CA LYS A 26 0.06 -7.90 -0.25
C LYS A 26 1.25 -8.82 -0.45
N ASN A 27 2.17 -8.46 -1.34
CA ASN A 27 3.38 -9.22 -1.61
C ASN A 27 4.28 -9.31 -0.38
N TYR A 28 4.41 -8.22 0.38
CA TYR A 28 5.15 -8.22 1.64
C TYR A 28 4.61 -9.27 2.61
N ILE A 29 3.28 -9.30 2.84
CA ILE A 29 2.65 -10.28 3.73
C ILE A 29 2.89 -11.71 3.24
N LEU A 30 2.62 -11.98 1.96
CA LEU A 30 2.73 -13.33 1.39
C LEU A 30 4.17 -13.83 1.26
N SER A 31 5.16 -12.93 1.24
CA SER A 31 6.58 -13.31 1.32
C SER A 31 7.00 -13.81 2.71
N ARG A 32 6.24 -13.45 3.75
CA ARG A 32 6.56 -13.78 5.16
C ARG A 32 5.71 -14.91 5.71
N ILE A 33 4.49 -15.08 5.20
CA ILE A 33 3.58 -16.14 5.63
C ILE A 33 2.92 -16.83 4.44
N PRO A 34 2.68 -18.15 4.52
CA PRO A 34 1.87 -18.84 3.52
C PRO A 34 0.44 -18.29 3.51
N ILE A 35 -0.15 -18.16 2.32
CA ILE A 35 -1.56 -17.73 2.16
C ILE A 35 -2.54 -18.58 2.97
N LYS A 36 -2.25 -19.88 3.16
CA LYS A 36 -3.08 -20.79 3.97
C LYS A 36 -3.17 -20.39 5.46
N LYS A 37 -2.28 -19.52 5.92
CA LYS A 37 -2.28 -18.97 7.29
C LYS A 37 -3.01 -17.63 7.41
N VAL A 38 -3.40 -17.03 6.28
CA VAL A 38 -4.18 -15.80 6.23
C VAL A 38 -5.66 -16.17 6.28
N GLU A 39 -6.34 -15.76 7.34
CA GLU A 39 -7.79 -15.93 7.47
C GLU A 39 -8.53 -14.78 6.79
N LYS A 40 -8.02 -13.56 6.98
CA LYS A 40 -8.50 -12.34 6.33
C LYS A 40 -7.32 -11.47 5.95
N LEU A 41 -7.33 -10.95 4.74
CA LEU A 41 -6.45 -9.87 4.31
C LEU A 41 -7.26 -8.90 3.46
N ASN A 42 -7.45 -7.71 3.99
CA ASN A 42 -8.03 -6.58 3.28
C ASN A 42 -7.02 -5.43 3.27
N ILE A 43 -6.76 -4.89 2.10
CA ILE A 43 -5.85 -3.76 1.92
C ILE A 43 -6.63 -2.72 1.13
N ILE A 44 -6.76 -1.53 1.69
CA ILE A 44 -7.45 -0.41 1.05
C ILE A 44 -6.40 0.67 0.82
N VAL A 45 -6.33 1.15 -0.43
CA VAL A 45 -5.50 2.29 -0.79
C VAL A 45 -6.37 3.34 -1.44
N GLU A 46 -6.34 4.55 -0.88
CA GLU A 46 -7.06 5.70 -1.39
C GLU A 46 -6.07 6.83 -1.65
N ALA A 47 -6.10 7.35 -2.88
CA ALA A 47 -5.37 8.56 -3.26
C ALA A 47 -6.38 9.68 -3.49
N SER A 48 -6.19 10.81 -2.83
CA SER A 48 -7.08 11.97 -2.91
C SER A 48 -6.33 13.28 -2.79
N GLY A 49 -6.93 14.36 -3.28
CA GLY A 49 -6.31 15.68 -3.29
C GLY A 49 -5.35 15.88 -4.47
N GLU A 50 -5.11 17.16 -4.78
CA GLU A 50 -4.28 17.56 -5.92
C GLU A 50 -2.97 18.20 -5.46
N SER A 51 -2.97 18.84 -4.28
CA SER A 51 -1.84 19.53 -3.66
C SER A 51 -2.21 19.92 -2.21
N PRO A 52 -1.80 19.14 -1.19
CA PRO A 52 -1.04 17.90 -1.30
C PRO A 52 -1.89 16.74 -1.82
N LEU A 53 -1.26 15.80 -2.53
CA LEU A 53 -1.80 14.47 -2.69
C LEU A 53 -1.70 13.74 -1.34
N ILE A 54 -2.81 13.13 -0.92
CA ILE A 54 -2.92 12.32 0.28
C ILE A 54 -3.12 10.87 -0.14
N VAL A 55 -2.23 10.00 0.33
CA VAL A 55 -2.35 8.55 0.14
C VAL A 55 -2.63 7.91 1.49
N ASN A 56 -3.82 7.33 1.63
CA ASN A 56 -4.21 6.57 2.81
C ASN A 56 -4.08 5.08 2.50
N VAL A 57 -3.49 4.33 3.44
CA VAL A 57 -3.33 2.89 3.33
C VAL A 57 -3.83 2.25 4.61
N GLU A 58 -4.80 1.36 4.48
CA GLU A 58 -5.32 0.55 5.58
C GLU A 58 -5.03 -0.93 5.32
N VAL A 59 -4.51 -1.61 6.35
CA VAL A 59 -4.19 -3.04 6.30
C VAL A 59 -4.92 -3.73 7.44
N ASP A 60 -5.92 -4.53 7.08
CA ASP A 60 -6.63 -5.40 8.01
C ASP A 60 -6.22 -6.86 7.75
N LEU A 61 -5.53 -7.44 8.73
CA LEU A 61 -4.93 -8.76 8.65
C LEU A 61 -5.35 -9.60 9.85
N VAL A 62 -6.03 -10.71 9.57
CA VAL A 62 -6.35 -11.75 10.54
C VAL A 62 -5.63 -13.02 10.12
N LEU A 63 -4.86 -13.59 11.04
CA LEU A 63 -4.16 -14.85 10.84
C LEU A 63 -4.89 -15.98 11.54
N SER A 64 -4.81 -17.19 10.97
CA SER A 64 -5.40 -18.36 11.62
C SER A 64 -4.64 -18.71 12.91
N THR A 65 -5.38 -18.98 13.98
CA THR A 65 -4.90 -19.10 15.37
C THR A 65 -3.97 -20.29 15.67
N LYS A 66 -3.53 -21.05 14.66
CA LYS A 66 -2.62 -22.18 14.85
C LYS A 66 -1.17 -21.71 14.92
N ILE A 67 -0.73 -21.36 16.14
CA ILE A 67 0.67 -21.20 16.57
C ILE A 67 1.50 -20.48 15.50
N ILE A 68 1.21 -19.20 15.29
CA ILE A 68 2.02 -18.35 14.42
C ILE A 68 2.95 -17.55 15.34
N GLU A 69 4.25 -17.79 15.24
CA GLU A 69 5.30 -17.01 15.94
C GLU A 69 5.35 -15.54 15.49
N ILE A 70 4.63 -15.21 14.41
CA ILE A 70 4.56 -13.88 13.82
C ILE A 70 3.32 -13.14 14.36
N ASN A 71 3.58 -12.02 15.03
CA ASN A 71 2.54 -11.11 15.50
C ASN A 71 1.83 -10.45 14.28
N PRO A 72 0.50 -10.63 14.10
CA PRO A 72 -0.26 -10.04 13.00
C PRO A 72 -0.12 -8.51 12.89
N GLU A 73 -0.12 -7.80 14.01
CA GLU A 73 0.03 -6.33 14.02
C GLU A 73 1.40 -5.91 13.51
N THR A 74 2.46 -6.65 13.88
CA THR A 74 3.82 -6.35 13.43
C THR A 74 3.94 -6.59 11.93
N LEU A 75 3.30 -7.66 11.43
CA LEU A 75 3.27 -7.96 10.00
C LEU A 75 2.48 -6.91 9.22
N ALA A 76 1.30 -6.50 9.71
CA ALA A 76 0.49 -5.44 9.11
C ALA A 76 1.22 -4.09 9.09
N LYS A 77 1.91 -3.71 10.18
CA LYS A 77 2.76 -2.50 10.23
C LYS A 77 3.91 -2.57 9.22
N GLY A 78 4.50 -3.75 9.01
CA GLY A 78 5.52 -3.96 7.98
C GLY A 78 4.96 -3.77 6.57
N ALA A 79 3.79 -4.35 6.31
CA ALA A 79 3.09 -4.21 5.02
C ALA A 79 2.72 -2.74 4.74
N LEU A 80 2.21 -2.02 5.74
CA LEU A 80 1.92 -0.59 5.64
C LEU A 80 3.17 0.22 5.28
N LYS A 81 4.31 -0.06 5.93
CA LYS A 81 5.58 0.63 5.62
C LYS A 81 6.05 0.37 4.20
N GLU A 82 5.95 -0.88 3.73
CA GLU A 82 6.31 -1.22 2.36
C GLU A 82 5.39 -0.51 1.36
N ALA A 83 4.08 -0.46 1.64
CA ALA A 83 3.11 0.28 0.85
C ALA A 83 3.48 1.75 0.71
N LEU A 84 3.68 2.45 1.83
CA LEU A 84 4.03 3.87 1.84
C LEU A 84 5.34 4.15 1.12
N LYS A 85 6.34 3.26 1.26
CA LYS A 85 7.60 3.34 0.52
C LYS A 85 7.39 3.17 -0.98
N THR A 86 6.56 2.21 -1.40
CA THR A 86 6.21 2.04 -2.82
C THR A 86 5.48 3.27 -3.36
N SER A 87 4.54 3.84 -2.61
CA SER A 87 3.86 5.07 -3.00
C SER A 87 4.83 6.24 -3.17
N ASP A 88 5.72 6.48 -2.20
CA ASP A 88 6.74 7.53 -2.26
C ASP A 88 7.67 7.33 -3.47
N ASN A 89 8.14 6.10 -3.69
CA ASN A 89 8.98 5.78 -4.85
C ASN A 89 8.28 5.99 -6.19
N PHE A 90 6.98 5.68 -6.29
CA PHE A 90 6.19 5.91 -7.49
C PHE A 90 6.07 7.42 -7.76
N LEU A 91 5.73 8.21 -6.74
CA LEU A 91 5.58 9.66 -6.86
C LEU A 91 6.89 10.36 -7.24
N ARG A 92 8.03 9.89 -6.69
CA ARG A 92 9.38 10.38 -7.06
C ARG A 92 9.76 10.12 -8.52
N GLN A 93 9.18 9.11 -9.17
CA GLN A 93 9.46 8.83 -10.58
C GLN A 93 8.66 9.74 -11.54
N LEU A 94 7.66 10.46 -11.01
CA LEU A 94 6.76 11.33 -11.77
C LEU A 94 7.09 12.83 -11.62
N THR A 95 8.07 13.16 -10.78
CA THR A 95 8.54 14.53 -10.52
C THR A 95 9.97 14.67 -11.03
#